data_AF-A0A524DNB8-F1
#
_entry.id   AF-A0A524DNB8-F1
#
_cell.length_a   1.000
_cell.length_b   1.000
_cell.length_c   1.000
_cell.angle_alpha   90.00
_cell.angle_beta   90.00
_cell.angle_gamma   90.00
#
_symmetry.space_group_name_H-M   'P 1'
#
loop_
_entity.id
_entity.type
_entity.pdbx_description
1 polymer ?
#
loop_
_entity_poly.entity_id
_entity_poly.type
_entity_poly.pdbx_seq_one_letter_code
_entity_poly.pdbx_strand_id
1 'polypeptide(L)' 'MVQKSDTKQYWFNEKDLIKPIDWEYIKSLPEAIQDALELYMRGDISIGKASEIARIPYREIDSIRAKAKIPYHI' A
#
# COMPACT_ATOMS: atom_id res chain seq x y z
N MET A 1 -15.59 -12.88 -17.13
CA MET A 1 -14.89 -11.70 -17.66
C MET A 1 -13.98 -11.15 -16.58
N VAL A 2 -12.67 -11.42 -16.66
CA VAL A 2 -11.67 -10.67 -15.89
C VAL A 2 -10.50 -10.42 -16.83
N GLN A 3 -10.55 -9.29 -17.51
CA GLN A 3 -9.38 -8.70 -18.16
C GLN A 3 -9.21 -7.30 -17.58
N LYS A 4 -8.19 -7.15 -16.74
CA LYS A 4 -7.39 -5.93 -16.64
C LYS A 4 -5.95 -6.38 -16.43
N SER A 5 -5.26 -6.55 -17.55
CA SER A 5 -3.82 -6.64 -17.63
C SER A 5 -3.26 -5.26 -17.28
N ASP A 6 -2.91 -5.07 -16.01
CA ASP A 6 -1.94 -4.07 -15.59
C ASP A 6 -1.26 -4.71 -14.39
N THR A 7 -0.20 -5.47 -14.65
CA THR A 7 0.69 -5.96 -13.60
C THR A 7 1.36 -4.73 -13.02
N LYS A 8 0.66 -4.01 -12.13
CA LYS A 8 1.23 -2.92 -11.36
C LYS A 8 2.47 -3.48 -10.70
N GLN A 9 3.63 -3.04 -11.16
CA GLN A 9 4.89 -3.59 -10.70
C GLN A 9 5.13 -3.04 -9.31
N TYR A 10 4.79 -3.85 -8.31
CA TYR A 10 5.15 -3.57 -6.93
C TYR A 10 6.61 -3.98 -6.70
N TRP A 11 7.28 -3.30 -5.77
CA TRP A 11 8.66 -3.63 -5.40
C TRP A 11 8.77 -4.99 -4.68
N PHE A 12 7.63 -5.56 -4.29
CA PHE A 12 7.48 -6.90 -3.76
C PHE A 12 6.63 -7.76 -4.70
N ASN A 13 6.80 -9.07 -4.59
CA ASN A 13 5.94 -10.04 -5.26
C ASN A 13 4.93 -10.60 -4.25
N GLU A 14 3.63 -10.55 -4.59
CA GLU A 14 2.57 -11.02 -3.71
C GLU A 14 2.71 -12.50 -3.31
N LYS A 15 3.30 -13.32 -4.18
CA LYS A 15 3.52 -14.76 -3.93
C LYS A 15 4.52 -15.02 -2.80
N ASP A 16 5.38 -14.05 -2.51
CA ASP A 16 6.44 -14.18 -1.51
C ASP A 16 5.98 -13.65 -0.14
N LEU A 17 4.75 -13.10 -0.05
CA LEU A 17 4.19 -12.60 1.20
C LEU A 17 3.72 -13.75 2.09
N ILE A 18 4.06 -13.67 3.39
CA ILE A 18 3.58 -14.61 4.41
C ILE A 18 2.05 -14.57 4.53
N LYS A 19 1.44 -13.39 4.33
CA LYS A 19 -0.01 -13.19 4.33
C LYS A 19 -0.39 -12.34 3.11
N PRO A 20 -1.52 -12.66 2.44
CA PRO A 20 -1.99 -11.85 1.32
C PRO A 20 -2.37 -10.44 1.79
N ILE A 21 -2.20 -9.46 0.90
CA ILE A 21 -2.62 -8.07 1.15
C ILE A 21 -4.12 -8.03 1.40
N ASP A 22 -4.51 -7.21 2.38
CA ASP A 22 -5.90 -6.98 2.73
C ASP A 22 -6.52 -5.90 1.82
N TRP A 23 -6.76 -6.26 0.55
CA TRP A 23 -7.29 -5.33 -0.45
C TRP A 23 -8.67 -4.77 -0.11
N GLU A 24 -9.49 -5.54 0.63
CA GLU A 24 -10.79 -5.07 1.10
C GLU A 24 -10.63 -3.98 2.17
N TYR A 25 -9.70 -4.16 3.11
CA TYR A 25 -9.37 -3.11 4.05
C TYR A 25 -8.84 -1.85 3.35
N ILE A 26 -7.93 -1.99 2.38
CA ILE A 26 -7.42 -0.83 1.62
C ILE A 26 -8.56 -0.06 0.95
N LYS A 27 -9.47 -0.76 0.26
CA LYS A 27 -10.63 -0.14 -0.41
C LYS A 27 -11.59 0.57 0.55
N SER A 28 -11.58 0.22 1.83
CA SER A 28 -12.41 0.86 2.87
C SER A 28 -11.84 2.20 3.37
N LEU A 29 -10.57 2.50 3.07
CA LEU A 29 -9.89 3.71 3.54
C LEU A 29 -10.25 4.94 2.72
N PRO A 30 -10.02 6.17 3.23
CA PRO A 30 -10.07 7.38 2.43
C PRO A 30 -9.17 7.29 1.19
N GLU A 31 -9.63 7.86 0.07
CA GLU A 31 -8.94 7.82 -1.23
C GLU A 31 -7.47 8.28 -1.14
N ALA A 32 -7.21 9.37 -0.43
CA ALA A 32 -5.85 9.88 -0.22
C ALA A 32 -4.90 8.87 0.45
N ILE A 33 -5.41 8.00 1.33
CA ILE A 33 -4.62 6.93 1.96
C ILE A 33 -4.41 5.79 0.97
N GLN A 34 -5.43 5.43 0.19
CA GLN A 34 -5.31 4.40 -0.85
C GLN A 34 -4.23 4.78 -1.86
N ASP A 35 -4.27 6.00 -2.38
CA ASP A 35 -3.30 6.51 -3.35
C ASP A 35 -1.88 6.56 -2.77
N ALA A 36 -1.74 7.02 -1.52
CA ALA A 36 -0.44 7.07 -0.84
C ALA A 36 0.17 5.66 -0.65
N LEU A 37 -0.65 4.68 -0.26
CA LEU A 37 -0.21 3.28 -0.13
C LEU A 37 0.12 2.66 -1.48
N GLU A 38 -0.65 2.99 -2.53
CA GLU A 38 -0.40 2.50 -3.88
C GLU A 38 0.95 2.98 -4.43
N LEU A 39 1.27 4.27 -4.29
CA LEU A 39 2.57 4.83 -4.67
C LEU A 39 3.71 4.19 -3.86
N TYR A 40 3.48 3.95 -2.57
CA TYR A 40 4.44 3.24 -1.73
C TYR A 40 4.65 1.80 -2.19
N MET A 41 3.59 1.06 -2.51
CA MET A 41 3.68 -0.33 -2.99
C MET A 41 4.38 -0.45 -4.34
N ARG A 42 4.30 0.60 -5.19
CA ARG A 42 5.06 0.69 -6.45
C ARG A 42 6.53 1.02 -6.25
N GLY A 43 6.90 1.55 -5.08
CA GLY A 43 8.25 1.99 -4.77
C GLY A 43 8.55 3.41 -5.28
N ASP A 44 7.51 4.13 -5.72
CA ASP A 44 7.64 5.51 -6.22
C ASP A 44 7.99 6.47 -5.07
N ILE A 45 7.58 6.14 -3.83
CA ILE A 45 7.77 6.98 -2.65
C ILE A 45 8.08 6.14 -1.40
N SER A 46 8.73 6.77 -0.41
CA SER A 46 8.90 6.19 0.92
C SER A 46 7.61 6.24 1.75
N ILE A 47 7.51 5.42 2.80
CA ILE A 47 6.38 5.45 3.74
C ILE A 47 6.24 6.82 4.44
N GLY A 48 7.35 7.52 4.67
CA GLY A 48 7.35 8.89 5.18
C GLY A 48 6.68 9.86 4.21
N LYS A 49 7.01 9.76 2.92
CA LYS A 49 6.37 10.58 1.90
C LYS A 49 4.90 10.23 1.72
N ALA A 50 4.53 8.96 1.86
CA ALA A 50 3.15 8.52 1.86
C ALA A 50 2.36 9.18 3.01
N SER A 51 2.96 9.33 4.20
CA SER A 51 2.33 10.03 5.34
C SER A 51 2.02 11.50 5.03
N GLU A 52 2.92 12.19 4.33
CA GLU A 52 2.73 13.58 3.91
C GLU A 52 1.57 13.72 2.92
N ILE A 53 1.50 12.82 1.91
CA ILE A 53 0.44 12.82 0.90
C ILE A 53 -0.92 12.53 1.53
N ALA A 54 -0.98 11.53 2.41
CA ALA A 54 -2.17 11.15 3.13
C ALA A 54 -2.59 12.17 4.22
N ARG A 55 -1.72 13.14 4.54
CA ARG A 55 -1.92 14.14 5.60
C ARG A 55 -2.24 13.54 6.98
N ILE A 56 -1.61 12.41 7.29
CA ILE A 56 -1.71 11.73 8.59
C ILE A 56 -0.32 11.51 9.19
N PRO A 57 -0.19 11.38 10.52
CA PRO A 57 1.10 11.10 11.14
C PRO A 57 1.75 9.82 10.59
N TYR A 58 3.09 9.82 10.51
CA TYR A 58 3.89 8.66 10.10
C TYR A 58 3.46 7.35 10.79
N ARG A 59 3.27 7.39 12.11
CA ARG A 59 2.87 6.21 12.88
C ARG A 59 1.50 5.67 12.48
N GLU A 60 0.59 6.54 12.06
CA GLU A 60 -0.75 6.15 11.65
C GLU A 60 -0.70 5.47 10.29
N ILE A 61 0.02 6.04 9.31
CA ILE A 61 0.13 5.38 8.00
C ILE A 61 0.89 4.04 8.08
N ASP A 62 1.92 3.95 8.92
CA ASP A 62 2.64 2.70 9.13
C ASP A 62 1.75 1.63 9.80
N SER A 63 0.88 2.04 10.73
CA SER A 63 -0.11 1.15 11.35
C SER A 63 -1.14 0.66 10.33
N ILE A 64 -1.60 1.54 9.43
CA ILE A 64 -2.52 1.19 8.34
C ILE A 64 -1.83 0.22 7.37
N ARG A 65 -0.59 0.49 6.95
CA ARG A 65 0.23 -0.41 6.11
C ARG A 65 0.33 -1.80 6.74
N ALA A 66 0.70 -1.86 8.02
CA ALA A 66 0.84 -3.12 8.76
C ALA A 66 -0.50 -3.88 8.84
N LYS A 67 -1.61 -3.18 9.12
CA LYS A 67 -2.95 -3.77 9.17
C LYS A 67 -3.41 -4.28 7.80
N ALA A 68 -3.05 -3.56 6.73
CA ALA A 68 -3.26 -3.96 5.34
C ALA A 68 -2.34 -5.11 4.88
N LYS A 69 -1.41 -5.57 5.73
CA LYS A 69 -0.42 -6.61 5.44
C LYS A 69 0.52 -6.25 4.28
N ILE A 70 0.71 -4.95 4.03
CA ILE A 70 1.67 -4.45 3.05
C ILE A 70 3.08 -4.57 3.65
N PRO A 71 4.06 -5.16 2.94
CA PRO A 71 5.42 -5.33 3.46
C PRO A 71 6.11 -3.97 3.70
N TYR A 72 7.14 -3.97 4.53
CA TYR A 72 7.95 -2.78 4.82
C TYR A 72 9.15 -2.73 3.88
N HIS A 73 9.22 -1.69 3.04
CA HIS A 73 10.39 -1.37 2.22
C HIS A 73 11.50 -0.79 3.11
N ILE A 74 12.64 -1.48 3.17
CA ILE A 74 13.86 -1.03 3.86
C ILE A 74 14.64 -0.09 2.93
#